data_AF-A0A8T1IZ78-F1
#
_entry.id   AF-A0A8T1IZ78-F1
#
_cell.length_a   1.000
_cell.length_b   1.000
_cell.length_c   1.000
_cell.angle_alpha   90.00
_cell.angle_beta   90.00
_cell.angle_gamma   90.00
#
_symmetry.space_group_name_H-M   'P 1'
#
loop_
_entity.id
_entity.type
_entity.pdbx_description
1 polymer ?
#
loop_
_entity_poly.entity_id
_entity_poly.type
_entity_poly.pdbx_seq_one_letter_code
_entity_poly.pdbx_strand_id
1 'polypeptide(L)'
;MDGAAENGHLEILKWLHQTRDEGCSSTALQLAADNGHLEVVKWLDGNINCSSNVQWNCNVVAERGHLDVLQWLHEHFPSTFPDDVMDDAAGSGRLDVIKWLHEYRSERCTIMASLEVARSGDLEAVKWFHEHYSDQFAPQAMNQAARNGHLHIVRWLHENRGEGCTPYAMDDAAINGHLDVVLYLLEHRNEGFSRFAMASARNIEVQCLFATSDTSPRPRRSHVSNDQLIMLQAVYKRRPAFVKGCLRSLANIALREGNIEILDWLNQLGLHVELHTTIPIRQAVGRGDVKLLQWFYWNEFELHDPDLLHLAVQKEQLDAARWLSKHGFKITSLSLIEEAGRKEMVPMLRWLVEHGPPLDFGTAMKLTVEYFHNEIAWWVSESDRVQIVLEALQKEKQDVLGWILTRTRFENVSSQQRIRDAIQRAPESIILRIEEDLSDLEECKWCFLPTNKRRYSEMELAS
;
A
#
# COMPACT_ATOMS: atom_id res chain seq x y z
N MET A 1 34.74 -33.84 6.72
CA MET A 1 34.95 -33.64 8.17
C MET A 1 34.22 -32.38 8.63
N ASP A 2 34.24 -31.33 7.82
CA ASP A 2 33.63 -30.02 8.07
C ASP A 2 32.18 -30.08 8.58
N GLY A 3 31.27 -30.76 7.87
CA GLY A 3 29.88 -30.88 8.34
C GLY A 3 29.72 -31.64 9.67
N ALA A 4 30.61 -32.60 9.97
CA ALA A 4 30.63 -33.26 11.27
C ALA A 4 31.20 -32.34 12.37
N ALA A 5 32.12 -31.45 12.03
CA ALA A 5 32.66 -30.44 12.93
C ALA A 5 31.65 -29.33 13.24
N GLU A 6 30.97 -28.83 12.22
CA GLU A 6 29.89 -27.83 12.31
C GLU A 6 28.74 -28.29 13.23
N ASN A 7 28.42 -29.60 13.23
CA ASN A 7 27.33 -30.18 14.02
C ASN A 7 27.81 -30.88 15.31
N GLY A 8 29.10 -30.78 15.66
CA GLY A 8 29.62 -31.27 16.95
C GLY A 8 29.74 -32.79 17.06
N HIS A 9 29.77 -33.51 15.94
CA HIS A 9 29.81 -34.97 15.90
C HIS A 9 31.24 -35.52 16.04
N LEU A 10 31.79 -35.39 17.26
CA LEU A 10 33.16 -35.80 17.58
C LEU A 10 33.47 -37.27 17.22
N GLU A 11 32.57 -38.20 17.51
CA GLU A 11 32.80 -39.62 17.21
C GLU A 11 32.81 -39.91 15.71
N ILE A 12 32.01 -39.17 14.93
CA ILE A 12 32.04 -39.26 13.47
C ILE A 12 33.35 -38.67 12.94
N LEU A 13 33.85 -37.58 13.53
CA LEU A 13 35.16 -37.02 13.17
C LEU A 13 36.31 -37.98 13.43
N LYS A 14 36.34 -38.63 14.61
CA LYS A 14 37.33 -39.66 14.94
C LYS A 14 37.29 -40.81 13.94
N TRP A 15 36.09 -41.29 13.62
CA TRP A 15 35.91 -42.36 12.64
C TRP A 15 36.37 -41.94 11.24
N LEU A 16 35.98 -40.74 10.78
CA LEU A 16 36.40 -40.21 9.48
C LEU A 16 37.92 -40.08 9.42
N HIS A 17 38.56 -39.52 10.43
CA HIS A 17 40.02 -39.39 10.46
C HIS A 17 40.77 -40.72 10.45
N GLN A 18 40.19 -41.79 11.00
CA GLN A 18 40.79 -43.13 10.97
C GLN A 18 40.58 -43.88 9.65
N THR A 19 39.52 -43.53 8.91
CA THR A 19 39.07 -44.30 7.73
C THR A 19 39.30 -43.58 6.41
N ARG A 20 39.67 -42.30 6.45
CA ARG A 20 39.69 -41.40 5.29
C ARG A 20 40.92 -40.49 5.32
N ASP A 21 41.53 -40.28 4.15
CA ASP A 21 42.77 -39.54 3.99
C ASP A 21 42.58 -38.08 3.52
N GLU A 22 41.34 -37.64 3.24
CA GLU A 22 41.08 -36.31 2.70
C GLU A 22 41.37 -35.15 3.67
N GLY A 23 41.59 -35.46 4.95
CA GLY A 23 41.93 -34.48 5.98
C GLY A 23 40.80 -33.51 6.32
N CYS A 24 41.18 -32.42 7.00
CA CYS A 24 40.27 -31.41 7.51
C CYS A 24 40.60 -30.06 6.88
N SER A 25 39.59 -29.30 6.45
CA SER A 25 39.81 -27.92 6.02
C SER A 25 40.08 -27.03 7.24
N SER A 26 40.73 -25.87 7.03
CA SER A 26 40.83 -24.82 8.06
C SER A 26 39.46 -24.30 8.50
N THR A 27 38.44 -24.45 7.65
CA THR A 27 37.06 -24.03 7.92
C THR A 27 36.36 -24.92 8.95
N ALA A 28 36.70 -26.20 9.05
CA ALA A 28 36.05 -27.10 10.00
C ALA A 28 36.28 -26.70 11.47
N LEU A 29 37.49 -26.22 11.80
CA LEU A 29 37.83 -25.76 13.14
C LEU A 29 37.08 -24.47 13.48
N GLN A 30 36.99 -23.55 12.52
CA GLN A 30 36.20 -22.34 12.63
C GLN A 30 34.71 -22.67 12.85
N LEU A 31 34.12 -23.53 12.01
CA LEU A 31 32.71 -23.92 12.14
C LEU A 31 32.39 -24.62 13.45
N ALA A 32 33.31 -25.44 13.97
CA ALA A 32 33.14 -26.05 15.29
C ALA A 32 33.14 -25.00 16.41
N ALA A 33 34.02 -23.99 16.34
CA ALA A 33 34.05 -22.89 17.31
C ALA A 33 32.83 -21.99 17.21
N ASP A 34 32.44 -21.59 15.99
CA ASP A 34 31.27 -20.74 15.72
C ASP A 34 29.96 -21.41 16.17
N ASN A 35 29.91 -22.74 16.33
CA ASN A 35 28.75 -23.49 16.85
C ASN A 35 28.95 -24.02 18.29
N GLY A 36 30.02 -23.62 18.98
CA GLY A 36 30.19 -23.92 20.41
C GLY A 36 30.65 -25.34 20.72
N HIS A 37 31.24 -26.04 19.76
CA HIS A 37 31.66 -27.43 19.92
C HIS A 37 33.11 -27.52 20.44
N LEU A 38 33.34 -27.07 21.67
CA LEU A 38 34.68 -27.01 22.27
C LEU A 38 35.45 -28.33 22.22
N GLU A 39 34.79 -29.46 22.47
CA GLU A 39 35.46 -30.78 22.45
C GLU A 39 35.89 -31.19 21.03
N VAL A 40 35.16 -30.75 20.00
CA VAL A 40 35.58 -30.90 18.61
C VAL A 40 36.75 -29.97 18.30
N VAL A 41 36.71 -28.72 18.77
CA VAL A 41 37.80 -27.74 18.60
C VAL A 41 39.11 -28.27 19.19
N LYS A 42 39.10 -28.71 20.45
CA LYS A 42 40.27 -29.31 21.12
C LYS A 42 40.79 -30.54 20.38
N TRP A 43 39.89 -31.40 19.89
CA TRP A 43 40.29 -32.61 19.20
C TRP A 43 40.91 -32.32 17.83
N LEU A 44 40.31 -31.43 17.04
CA LEU A 44 40.82 -31.03 15.72
C LEU A 44 42.17 -30.30 15.82
N ASP A 45 42.33 -29.41 16.81
CA ASP A 45 43.58 -28.73 17.09
C ASP A 45 44.69 -29.73 17.46
N GLY A 46 44.43 -30.60 18.44
CA GLY A 46 45.44 -31.53 18.96
C GLY A 46 45.82 -32.69 18.04
N ASN A 47 44.93 -33.12 17.12
CA ASN A 47 45.17 -34.31 16.29
C ASN A 47 45.46 -34.00 14.82
N ILE A 48 44.95 -32.88 14.29
CA ILE A 48 45.09 -32.54 12.87
C ILE A 48 45.99 -31.30 12.68
N ASN A 49 46.31 -30.57 13.76
CA ASN A 49 47.17 -29.37 13.75
C ASN A 49 46.72 -28.33 12.72
N CYS A 50 45.39 -28.19 12.54
CA CYS A 50 44.80 -27.29 11.55
C CYS A 50 44.82 -25.81 12.00
N SER A 51 45.17 -25.51 13.25
CA SER A 51 45.02 -24.19 13.87
C SER A 51 45.98 -23.12 13.36
N SER A 52 47.13 -23.49 12.77
CA SER A 52 48.16 -22.52 12.36
C SER A 52 47.71 -21.55 11.25
N ASN A 53 46.62 -21.85 10.54
CA ASN A 53 46.07 -21.02 9.45
C ASN A 53 44.59 -20.65 9.64
N VAL A 54 44.04 -20.82 10.85
CA VAL A 54 42.62 -20.50 11.10
C VAL A 54 42.47 -19.03 11.43
N GLN A 55 41.63 -18.35 10.66
CA GLN A 55 41.15 -17.02 10.99
C GLN A 55 39.96 -17.17 11.93
N TRP A 56 40.23 -17.17 13.23
CA TRP A 56 39.19 -17.25 14.25
C TRP A 56 38.26 -16.04 14.19
N ASN A 57 36.96 -16.28 14.35
CA ASN A 57 35.95 -15.24 14.38
C ASN A 57 35.35 -15.12 15.77
N CYS A 58 36.10 -14.52 16.70
CA CYS A 58 35.66 -14.37 18.09
C CYS A 58 34.33 -13.63 18.23
N ASN A 59 33.98 -12.76 17.27
CA ASN A 59 32.73 -12.01 17.24
C ASN A 59 31.52 -12.95 17.12
N VAL A 60 31.58 -13.92 16.20
CA VAL A 60 30.49 -14.91 16.02
C VAL A 60 30.37 -15.82 17.25
N VAL A 61 31.51 -16.24 17.81
CA VAL A 61 31.53 -17.06 19.04
C VAL A 61 30.91 -16.29 20.21
N ALA A 62 31.21 -14.99 20.34
CA ALA A 62 30.67 -14.10 21.36
C ALA A 62 29.19 -13.77 21.15
N GLU A 63 28.76 -13.47 19.93
CA GLU A 63 27.37 -13.25 19.54
C GLU A 63 26.49 -14.47 19.92
N ARG A 64 27.00 -15.67 19.68
CA ARG A 64 26.30 -16.93 19.96
C ARG A 64 26.39 -17.38 21.42
N GLY A 65 27.22 -16.74 22.24
CA GLY A 65 27.32 -17.01 23.68
C GLY A 65 28.18 -18.23 24.03
N HIS A 66 29.11 -18.64 23.17
CA HIS A 66 29.96 -19.80 23.40
C HIS A 66 31.18 -19.45 24.27
N LEU A 67 30.91 -19.14 25.55
CA LEU A 67 31.90 -18.67 26.52
C LEU A 67 33.07 -19.66 26.71
N ASP A 68 32.79 -20.96 26.70
CA ASP A 68 33.77 -22.03 26.86
C ASP A 68 34.78 -22.07 25.70
N VAL A 69 34.32 -21.83 24.47
CA VAL A 69 35.17 -21.67 23.29
C VAL A 69 35.99 -20.38 23.38
N LEU A 70 35.39 -19.26 23.80
CA LEU A 70 36.14 -18.00 23.98
C LEU A 70 37.23 -18.13 25.05
N GLN A 71 36.96 -18.81 26.15
CA GLN A 71 37.95 -19.08 27.20
C GLN A 71 39.13 -19.86 26.62
N TRP A 72 38.85 -20.93 25.86
CA TRP A 72 39.89 -21.72 25.23
C TRP A 72 40.69 -20.91 24.19
N LEU A 73 40.03 -20.10 23.36
CA LEU A 73 40.68 -19.22 22.39
C LEU A 73 41.54 -18.15 23.06
N HIS A 74 41.15 -17.63 24.21
CA HIS A 74 41.93 -16.66 24.96
C HIS A 74 43.22 -17.25 25.53
N GLU A 75 43.17 -18.49 26.01
CA GLU A 75 44.34 -19.20 26.52
C GLU A 75 45.35 -19.56 25.42
N HIS A 76 44.87 -19.96 24.24
CA HIS A 76 45.72 -20.52 23.17
C HIS A 76 46.05 -19.51 22.07
N PHE A 77 45.15 -18.55 21.82
CA PHE A 77 45.24 -17.58 20.72
C PHE A 77 44.78 -16.17 21.14
N PRO A 78 45.38 -15.54 22.15
CA PRO A 78 44.93 -14.26 22.70
C PRO A 78 44.90 -13.11 21.67
N SER A 79 45.72 -13.17 20.63
CA SER A 79 45.78 -12.15 19.56
C SER A 79 44.62 -12.20 18.56
N THR A 80 43.66 -13.13 18.72
CA THR A 80 42.54 -13.33 17.79
C THR A 80 41.29 -12.54 18.14
N PHE A 81 41.28 -11.86 19.29
CA PHE A 81 40.15 -11.08 19.76
C PHE A 81 40.23 -9.66 19.22
N PRO A 82 39.26 -9.23 18.39
CA PRO A 82 39.16 -7.83 18.01
C PRO A 82 38.55 -6.99 19.14
N ASP A 83 38.64 -5.67 19.00
CA ASP A 83 38.21 -4.70 20.02
C ASP A 83 36.68 -4.62 20.18
N ASP A 84 35.91 -5.07 19.19
CA ASP A 84 34.45 -5.01 19.14
C ASP A 84 33.74 -6.31 19.57
N VAL A 85 34.49 -7.33 20.00
CA VAL A 85 33.94 -8.62 20.44
C VAL A 85 32.91 -8.48 21.57
N MET A 86 33.06 -7.48 22.45
CA MET A 86 32.09 -7.19 23.51
C MET A 86 30.81 -6.55 22.96
N ASP A 87 30.89 -5.79 21.86
CA ASP A 87 29.76 -5.14 21.23
C ASP A 87 28.81 -6.19 20.61
N ASP A 88 29.36 -7.23 19.97
CA ASP A 88 28.58 -8.35 19.42
C ASP A 88 27.91 -9.21 20.50
N ALA A 89 28.64 -9.47 21.60
CA ALA A 89 28.07 -10.11 22.79
C ALA A 89 26.92 -9.27 23.38
N ALA A 90 27.09 -7.95 23.42
CA ALA A 90 26.07 -7.01 23.88
C ALA A 90 24.84 -7.00 22.97
N GLY A 91 25.02 -6.98 21.65
CA GLY A 91 23.95 -7.03 20.65
C GLY A 91 23.07 -8.29 20.74
N SER A 92 23.63 -9.37 21.28
CA SER A 92 22.94 -10.66 21.50
C SER A 92 22.55 -10.93 22.95
N GLY A 93 22.76 -9.99 23.86
CA GLY A 93 22.39 -10.12 25.27
C GLY A 93 23.16 -11.24 26.01
N ARG A 94 24.41 -11.51 25.64
CA ARG A 94 25.24 -12.57 26.26
C ARG A 94 25.93 -12.04 27.51
N LEU A 95 25.17 -11.86 28.58
CA LEU A 95 25.67 -11.22 29.82
C LEU A 95 26.86 -11.96 30.47
N ASP A 96 26.90 -13.29 30.37
CA ASP A 96 28.00 -14.12 30.82
C ASP A 96 29.30 -13.86 30.04
N VAL A 97 29.20 -13.76 28.71
CA VAL A 97 30.32 -13.38 27.83
C VAL A 97 30.76 -11.94 28.08
N ILE A 98 29.82 -10.99 28.21
CA ILE A 98 30.13 -9.58 28.52
C ILE A 98 30.93 -9.48 29.82
N LYS A 99 30.48 -10.14 30.89
CA LYS A 99 31.17 -10.13 32.20
C LYS A 99 32.57 -10.70 32.10
N TRP A 100 32.72 -11.82 31.39
CA TRP A 100 34.02 -12.44 31.21
C TRP A 100 34.97 -11.58 30.36
N LEU A 101 34.50 -11.01 29.25
CA LEU A 101 35.30 -10.10 28.43
C LEU A 101 35.72 -8.85 29.23
N HIS A 102 34.86 -8.34 30.11
CA HIS A 102 35.19 -7.20 30.98
C HIS A 102 36.30 -7.51 31.98
N GLU A 103 36.28 -8.71 32.56
CA GLU A 103 37.25 -9.10 33.59
C GLU A 103 38.63 -9.45 33.00
N TYR A 104 38.66 -10.08 31.82
CA TYR A 104 39.88 -10.68 31.27
C TYR A 104 40.47 -9.95 30.05
N ARG A 105 39.77 -8.96 29.47
CA ARG A 105 40.25 -8.20 28.30
C ARG A 105 40.38 -6.71 28.61
N SER A 106 41.39 -6.09 28.01
CA SER A 106 41.79 -4.69 28.24
C SER A 106 41.18 -3.71 27.23
N GLU A 107 40.76 -4.24 26.09
CA GLU A 107 40.24 -3.58 24.90
C GLU A 107 38.83 -3.02 25.13
N ARG A 108 38.14 -3.49 26.20
CA ARG A 108 36.81 -3.08 26.68
C ARG A 108 35.76 -3.14 25.57
N CYS A 109 34.92 -2.12 25.47
CA CYS A 109 33.83 -1.98 24.52
C CYS A 109 33.94 -0.64 23.81
N THR A 110 33.36 -0.56 22.61
CA THR A 110 33.21 0.71 21.94
C THR A 110 31.91 1.41 22.38
N ILE A 111 31.71 2.66 21.97
CA ILE A 111 30.44 3.38 22.17
C ILE A 111 29.22 2.65 21.57
N MET A 112 29.45 1.71 20.65
CA MET A 112 28.37 0.92 20.04
C MET A 112 27.79 -0.11 21.02
N ALA A 113 28.56 -0.59 22.00
CA ALA A 113 28.07 -1.60 22.95
C ALA A 113 26.83 -1.14 23.72
N SER A 114 26.74 0.14 24.10
CA SER A 114 25.56 0.68 24.80
C SER A 114 24.32 0.75 23.90
N LEU A 115 24.51 0.86 22.59
CA LEU A 115 23.44 0.85 21.59
C LEU A 115 23.00 -0.59 21.30
N GLU A 116 23.98 -1.49 21.11
CA GLU A 116 23.77 -2.91 20.84
C GLU A 116 23.10 -3.61 22.03
N VAL A 117 23.51 -3.32 23.27
CA VAL A 117 22.84 -3.88 24.46
C VAL A 117 21.39 -3.43 24.55
N ALA A 118 21.07 -2.18 24.20
CA ALA A 118 19.70 -1.68 24.17
C ALA A 118 18.88 -2.30 23.01
N ARG A 119 19.55 -2.66 21.91
CA ARG A 119 18.96 -3.39 20.76
C ARG A 119 18.65 -4.86 21.10
N SER A 120 19.41 -5.48 22.01
CA SER A 120 19.30 -6.92 22.32
C SER A 120 18.00 -7.32 23.03
N GLY A 121 17.37 -6.40 23.76
CA GLY A 121 16.20 -6.68 24.58
C GLY A 121 16.50 -7.20 25.99
N ASP A 122 17.77 -7.44 26.34
CA ASP A 122 18.18 -7.89 27.68
C ASP A 122 18.37 -6.71 28.64
N LEU A 123 17.38 -6.52 29.52
CA LEU A 123 17.39 -5.46 30.53
C LEU A 123 18.47 -5.67 31.61
N GLU A 124 18.84 -6.91 31.93
CA GLU A 124 19.88 -7.17 32.93
C GLU A 124 21.25 -6.80 32.37
N ALA A 125 21.49 -7.06 31.09
CA ALA A 125 22.67 -6.58 30.40
C ALA A 125 22.70 -5.04 30.34
N VAL A 126 21.58 -4.37 30.06
CA VAL A 126 21.50 -2.90 30.08
C VAL A 126 21.83 -2.32 31.46
N LYS A 127 21.29 -2.91 32.54
CA LYS A 127 21.60 -2.49 33.92
C LYS A 127 23.07 -2.68 34.25
N TRP A 128 23.63 -3.83 33.89
CA TRP A 128 25.05 -4.12 34.13
C TRP A 128 25.95 -3.13 33.36
N PHE A 129 25.63 -2.82 32.10
CA PHE A 129 26.32 -1.80 31.32
C PHE A 129 26.20 -0.41 31.94
N HIS A 130 25.04 -0.06 32.50
CA HIS A 130 24.88 1.21 33.20
C HIS A 130 25.77 1.32 34.44
N GLU A 131 25.95 0.24 35.20
CA GLU A 131 26.82 0.23 36.38
C GLU A 131 28.31 0.37 36.03
N HIS A 132 28.77 -0.20 34.92
CA HIS A 132 30.20 -0.30 34.57
C HIS A 132 30.65 0.68 33.48
N TYR A 133 29.72 1.12 32.61
CA TYR A 133 29.97 1.93 31.42
C TYR A 133 28.95 3.08 31.30
N SER A 134 28.63 3.71 32.43
CA SER A 134 27.58 4.74 32.52
C SER A 134 27.76 5.90 31.52
N ASP A 135 29.00 6.24 31.18
CA ASP A 135 29.43 7.35 30.31
C ASP A 135 29.27 7.05 28.80
N GLN A 136 29.04 5.79 28.42
CA GLN A 136 28.95 5.38 27.03
C GLN A 136 27.53 5.42 26.44
N PHE A 137 26.50 5.66 27.26
CA PHE A 137 25.13 5.74 26.79
C PHE A 137 24.86 7.08 26.10
N ALA A 138 24.22 7.01 24.94
CA ALA A 138 23.77 8.15 24.17
C ALA A 138 22.25 8.08 23.94
N PRO A 139 21.57 9.16 23.53
CA PRO A 139 20.14 9.15 23.21
C PRO A 139 19.74 8.03 22.22
N GLN A 140 20.67 7.64 21.35
CA GLN A 140 20.52 6.56 20.38
C GLN A 140 20.24 5.20 21.03
N ALA A 141 20.64 4.96 22.30
CA ALA A 141 20.34 3.71 22.98
C ALA A 141 18.83 3.55 23.18
N MET A 142 18.13 4.61 23.59
CA MET A 142 16.67 4.60 23.70
C MET A 142 16.01 4.49 22.32
N ASN A 143 16.60 5.08 21.27
CA ASN A 143 16.12 4.90 19.90
C ASN A 143 16.18 3.43 19.45
N GLN A 144 17.28 2.72 19.73
CA GLN A 144 17.40 1.30 19.38
C GLN A 144 16.44 0.41 20.16
N ALA A 145 16.26 0.67 21.47
CA ALA A 145 15.25 -0.02 22.26
C ALA A 145 13.84 0.22 21.71
N ALA A 146 13.54 1.46 21.29
CA ALA A 146 12.25 1.82 20.72
C ALA A 146 12.01 1.19 19.33
N ARG A 147 13.03 1.18 18.48
CA ARG A 147 13.02 0.57 17.15
C ARG A 147 12.70 -0.93 17.18
N ASN A 148 13.11 -1.64 18.24
CA ASN A 148 12.92 -3.09 18.39
C ASN A 148 11.77 -3.43 19.37
N GLY A 149 11.01 -2.45 19.84
CA GLY A 149 9.81 -2.68 20.66
C GLY A 149 10.09 -3.06 22.10
N HIS A 150 11.28 -2.78 22.62
CA HIS A 150 11.67 -3.14 23.99
C HIS A 150 11.19 -2.11 25.02
N LEU A 151 9.87 -2.03 25.24
CA LEU A 151 9.25 -1.06 26.14
C LEU A 151 9.83 -1.08 27.57
N HIS A 152 10.16 -2.26 28.09
CA HIS A 152 10.78 -2.41 29.41
C HIS A 152 12.15 -1.72 29.50
N ILE A 153 12.95 -1.75 28.42
CA ILE A 153 14.22 -1.02 28.34
C ILE A 153 13.97 0.46 28.14
N VAL A 154 13.02 0.87 27.28
CA VAL A 154 12.66 2.29 27.09
C VAL A 154 12.22 2.92 28.41
N ARG A 155 11.39 2.23 29.20
CA ARG A 155 10.98 2.64 30.55
C ARG A 155 12.18 2.79 31.49
N TRP A 156 13.02 1.78 31.54
CA TRP A 156 14.17 1.79 32.42
C TRP A 156 15.15 2.91 32.08
N LEU A 157 15.47 3.10 30.79
CA LEU A 157 16.31 4.19 30.30
C LEU A 157 15.66 5.56 30.58
N HIS A 158 14.34 5.67 30.46
CA HIS A 158 13.61 6.90 30.78
C HIS A 158 13.73 7.29 32.26
N GLU A 159 13.60 6.32 33.16
CA GLU A 159 13.53 6.53 34.61
C GLU A 159 14.91 6.71 35.26
N ASN A 160 15.93 6.06 34.70
CA ASN A 160 17.26 5.98 35.33
C ASN A 160 18.31 6.86 34.62
N ARG A 161 17.98 7.47 33.48
CA ARG A 161 18.94 8.22 32.67
C ARG A 161 18.41 9.57 32.16
N GLY A 162 19.35 10.49 31.90
CA GLY A 162 19.07 11.89 31.56
C GLY A 162 19.24 12.26 30.08
N GLU A 163 19.90 11.42 29.27
CA GLU A 163 20.21 11.75 27.86
C GLU A 163 18.95 11.81 26.98
N GLY A 164 17.89 11.10 27.36
CA GLY A 164 16.62 11.09 26.64
C GLY A 164 16.66 10.27 25.35
N CYS A 165 15.87 10.68 24.36
CA CYS A 165 15.84 10.08 23.03
C CYS A 165 15.90 11.17 21.95
N THR A 166 15.90 10.77 20.68
CA THR A 166 15.66 11.71 19.57
C THR A 166 14.30 11.41 18.93
N PRO A 167 13.80 12.26 18.00
CA PRO A 167 12.57 11.95 17.27
C PRO A 167 12.57 10.58 16.57
N TYR A 168 13.76 10.04 16.26
CA TYR A 168 13.91 8.71 15.66
C TYR A 168 13.38 7.59 16.55
N ALA A 169 13.38 7.73 17.89
CA ALA A 169 12.75 6.72 18.75
C ALA A 169 11.27 6.55 18.43
N MET A 170 10.56 7.65 18.24
CA MET A 170 9.14 7.63 17.89
C MET A 170 8.94 7.18 16.44
N ASP A 171 9.77 7.68 15.52
CA ASP A 171 9.68 7.34 14.10
C ASP A 171 9.94 5.86 13.86
N ASP A 172 10.98 5.29 14.45
CA ASP A 172 11.35 3.89 14.28
C ASP A 172 10.38 2.97 15.01
N ALA A 173 9.90 3.32 16.20
CA ALA A 173 8.84 2.58 16.86
C ALA A 173 7.55 2.56 16.02
N ALA A 174 7.23 3.68 15.35
CA ALA A 174 6.12 3.76 14.42
C ALA A 174 6.36 2.91 13.15
N ILE A 175 7.54 3.01 12.52
CA ILE A 175 7.89 2.23 11.31
C ILE A 175 7.75 0.72 11.56
N ASN A 176 8.18 0.26 12.75
CA ASN A 176 8.20 -1.17 13.10
C ASN A 176 6.95 -1.63 13.89
N GLY A 177 5.99 -0.74 14.11
CA GLY A 177 4.67 -1.07 14.67
C GLY A 177 4.59 -1.30 16.17
N HIS A 178 5.52 -0.75 16.95
CA HIS A 178 5.57 -0.87 18.40
C HIS A 178 4.69 0.19 19.09
N LEU A 179 3.36 -0.04 19.07
CA LEU A 179 2.36 0.92 19.59
C LEU A 179 2.55 1.24 21.08
N ASP A 180 2.88 0.25 21.89
CA ASP A 180 3.10 0.41 23.33
C ASP A 180 4.29 1.33 23.65
N VAL A 181 5.37 1.24 22.87
CA VAL A 181 6.50 2.17 22.90
C VAL A 181 6.08 3.56 22.45
N VAL A 182 5.35 3.68 21.33
CA VAL A 182 4.84 4.96 20.82
C VAL A 182 3.99 5.68 21.88
N LEU A 183 3.05 4.97 22.51
CA LEU A 183 2.19 5.52 23.55
C LEU A 183 3.00 5.95 24.77
N TYR A 184 3.96 5.14 25.21
CA TYR A 184 4.82 5.48 26.34
C TYR A 184 5.66 6.73 26.06
N LEU A 185 6.28 6.83 24.88
CA LEU A 185 7.04 7.99 24.47
C LEU A 185 6.12 9.24 24.37
N LEU A 186 4.90 9.11 23.85
CA LEU A 186 3.93 10.22 23.80
C LEU A 186 3.53 10.72 25.21
N GLU A 187 3.47 9.82 26.19
CA GLU A 187 3.14 10.14 27.57
C GLU A 187 4.28 10.86 28.31
N HIS A 188 5.52 10.43 28.06
CA HIS A 188 6.66 10.70 28.92
C HIS A 188 7.75 11.57 28.29
N ARG A 189 7.70 11.81 26.97
CA ARG A 189 8.74 12.50 26.19
C ARG A 189 8.14 13.67 25.37
N ASN A 190 8.99 14.62 24.99
CA ASN A 190 8.62 15.89 24.33
C ASN A 190 9.33 16.09 22.98
N GLU A 191 10.22 15.17 22.62
CA GLU A 191 11.11 15.26 21.46
C GLU A 191 10.34 15.27 20.13
N GLY A 192 9.08 14.84 20.13
CA GLY A 192 8.18 14.88 18.99
C GLY A 192 8.40 13.72 18.02
N PHE A 193 7.87 13.86 16.80
CA PHE A 193 8.03 12.90 15.70
C PHE A 193 8.21 13.65 14.39
N SER A 194 8.87 13.02 13.43
CA SER A 194 9.01 13.61 12.10
C SER A 194 7.76 13.38 11.25
N ARG A 195 7.66 14.10 10.13
CA ARG A 195 6.63 13.83 9.11
C ARG A 195 6.75 12.40 8.53
N PHE A 196 7.91 11.75 8.64
CA PHE A 196 8.15 10.40 8.17
C PHE A 196 7.58 9.32 9.11
N ALA A 197 7.60 9.54 10.44
CA ALA A 197 6.88 8.73 11.42
C ALA A 197 5.42 8.52 11.00
N MET A 198 4.78 9.63 10.59
CA MET A 198 3.37 9.68 10.26
C MET A 198 3.04 8.93 8.97
N ALA A 199 3.93 9.00 7.97
CA ALA A 199 3.77 8.25 6.72
C ALA A 199 4.05 6.75 6.90
N SER A 200 4.99 6.42 7.79
CA SER A 200 5.42 5.04 8.06
C SER A 200 4.56 4.33 9.08
N ALA A 201 3.79 5.08 9.87
CA ALA A 201 2.68 4.59 10.68
C ALA A 201 1.60 3.86 9.85
N ARG A 202 1.68 3.91 8.51
CA ARG A 202 1.04 2.96 7.58
C ARG A 202 1.17 1.50 8.00
N ASN A 203 2.31 1.14 8.61
CA ASN A 203 2.65 -0.22 9.06
C ASN A 203 2.64 -0.37 10.59
N ILE A 204 2.28 0.67 11.37
CA ILE A 204 1.86 0.41 12.76
C ILE A 204 0.67 -0.51 12.62
N GLU A 205 0.84 -1.76 13.01
CA GLU A 205 -0.16 -2.80 12.96
C GLU A 205 -1.42 -2.35 13.70
N VAL A 206 -2.27 -1.62 13.01
CA VAL A 206 -3.72 -1.70 13.19
C VAL A 206 -4.20 -3.11 12.80
N GLN A 207 -3.37 -3.91 12.10
CA GLN A 207 -3.58 -5.35 11.93
C GLN A 207 -3.70 -6.11 13.27
N CYS A 208 -3.04 -5.67 14.35
CA CYS A 208 -3.21 -6.28 15.67
C CYS A 208 -4.44 -5.76 16.46
N LEU A 209 -5.08 -4.66 16.03
CA LEU A 209 -6.36 -4.19 16.60
C LEU A 209 -7.58 -4.91 15.99
N PHE A 210 -7.44 -5.45 14.78
CA PHE A 210 -8.53 -6.09 14.03
C PHE A 210 -8.09 -7.35 13.25
N ALA A 211 -7.25 -8.21 13.83
CA ALA A 211 -7.02 -9.55 13.28
C ALA A 211 -8.36 -10.29 13.16
N THR A 212 -8.99 -10.22 11.99
CA THR A 212 -10.23 -10.92 11.69
C THR A 212 -9.84 -12.30 11.21
N SER A 213 -9.98 -13.29 12.09
CA SER A 213 -10.23 -14.66 11.65
C SER A 213 -11.55 -14.67 10.88
N ASP A 214 -11.42 -14.79 9.57
CA ASP A 214 -12.28 -15.47 8.60
C ASP A 214 -13.83 -15.43 8.79
N THR A 215 -14.47 -14.95 7.72
CA THR A 215 -15.88 -15.14 7.30
C THR A 215 -17.04 -14.49 8.09
N SER A 216 -17.84 -13.71 7.36
CA SER A 216 -19.26 -13.34 7.59
C SER A 216 -19.57 -11.99 8.29
N PRO A 217 -20.68 -11.30 7.91
CA PRO A 217 -20.87 -9.88 8.15
C PRO A 217 -21.54 -9.63 9.50
N ARG A 218 -20.74 -9.24 10.48
CA ARG A 218 -21.09 -8.37 11.62
C ARG A 218 -19.81 -8.13 12.42
N PRO A 219 -19.20 -6.95 12.38
CA PRO A 219 -18.09 -6.68 13.27
C PRO A 219 -18.62 -6.55 14.70
N ARG A 220 -18.42 -7.60 15.50
CA ARG A 220 -18.42 -7.48 16.95
C ARG A 220 -17.19 -6.65 17.32
N ARG A 221 -17.43 -5.56 18.02
CA ARG A 221 -16.42 -4.69 18.66
C ARG A 221 -15.28 -5.54 19.25
N SER A 222 -14.11 -5.54 18.60
CA SER A 222 -12.88 -6.02 19.23
C SER A 222 -12.37 -4.86 20.10
N HIS A 223 -12.32 -5.11 21.40
CA HIS A 223 -11.92 -4.12 22.39
C HIS A 223 -10.43 -3.82 22.26
N VAL A 224 -10.10 -2.52 22.09
CA VAL A 224 -8.81 -1.94 22.48
C VAL A 224 -8.45 -2.50 23.86
N SER A 225 -7.23 -2.98 24.06
CA SER A 225 -6.81 -3.40 25.41
C SER A 225 -7.07 -2.22 26.37
N ASN A 226 -7.77 -2.49 27.46
CA ASN A 226 -8.24 -1.44 28.36
C ASN A 226 -7.08 -0.53 28.82
N ASP A 227 -5.87 -1.10 28.94
CA ASP A 227 -4.64 -0.43 29.33
C ASP A 227 -4.13 0.59 28.29
N GLN A 228 -4.19 0.28 26.99
CA GLN A 228 -3.84 1.23 25.93
C GLN A 228 -4.83 2.39 25.86
N LEU A 229 -6.12 2.11 26.07
CA LEU A 229 -7.17 3.14 26.11
C LEU A 229 -7.02 4.03 27.34
N ILE A 230 -6.73 3.44 28.51
CA ILE A 230 -6.45 4.18 29.76
C ILE A 230 -5.22 5.06 29.59
N MET A 231 -4.13 4.52 29.00
CA MET A 231 -2.91 5.27 28.73
C MET A 231 -3.20 6.45 27.80
N LEU A 232 -3.86 6.22 26.66
CA LEU A 232 -4.19 7.29 25.72
C LEU A 232 -5.11 8.36 26.33
N GLN A 233 -6.09 7.96 27.15
CA GLN A 233 -6.94 8.89 27.89
C GLN A 233 -6.15 9.69 28.94
N ALA A 234 -5.17 9.08 29.60
CA ALA A 234 -4.28 9.75 30.54
C ALA A 234 -3.39 10.78 29.81
N VAL A 235 -2.80 10.42 28.66
CA VAL A 235 -2.01 11.34 27.82
C VAL A 235 -2.87 12.50 27.32
N TYR A 236 -4.08 12.22 26.83
CA TYR A 236 -5.02 13.25 26.37
C TYR A 236 -5.40 14.23 27.49
N LYS A 237 -5.67 13.73 28.70
CA LYS A 237 -5.96 14.57 29.87
C LYS A 237 -4.78 15.45 30.26
N ARG A 238 -3.55 14.94 30.17
CA ARG A 238 -2.34 15.64 30.59
C ARG A 238 -1.85 16.66 29.54
N ARG A 239 -2.03 16.38 28.25
CA ARG A 239 -1.52 17.20 27.14
C ARG A 239 -2.49 17.29 25.95
N PRO A 240 -3.64 17.93 26.12
CA PRO A 240 -4.70 17.92 25.11
C PRO A 240 -4.27 18.56 23.79
N ALA A 241 -3.52 19.68 23.79
CA ALA A 241 -3.12 20.36 22.55
C ALA A 241 -2.14 19.54 21.70
N PHE A 242 -1.17 18.89 22.34
CA PHE A 242 -0.16 18.06 21.65
C PHE A 242 -0.79 16.79 21.08
N VAL A 243 -1.58 16.08 21.89
CA VAL A 243 -2.28 14.86 21.46
C VAL A 243 -3.29 15.17 20.37
N LYS A 244 -4.02 16.30 20.45
CA LYS A 244 -4.89 16.76 19.36
C LYS A 244 -4.12 16.96 18.06
N GLY A 245 -2.92 17.54 18.09
CA GLY A 245 -2.07 17.68 16.91
C GLY A 245 -1.65 16.33 16.29
N CYS A 246 -1.35 15.33 17.12
CA CYS A 246 -1.01 13.98 16.69
C CYS A 246 -2.22 13.27 16.08
N LEU A 247 -3.36 13.29 16.78
CA LEU A 247 -4.59 12.63 16.38
C LEU A 247 -5.21 13.28 15.14
N ARG A 248 -5.07 14.61 14.97
CA ARG A 248 -5.49 15.31 13.74
C ARG A 248 -4.63 14.92 12.55
N SER A 249 -3.33 14.79 12.75
CA SER A 249 -2.41 14.32 11.71
C SER A 249 -2.72 12.86 11.31
N LEU A 250 -3.01 12.01 12.30
CA LEU A 250 -3.44 10.62 12.08
C LEU A 250 -4.78 10.55 11.33
N ALA A 251 -5.74 11.39 11.71
CA ALA A 251 -7.04 11.49 11.03
C ALA A 251 -6.88 11.87 9.56
N ASN A 252 -6.10 12.91 9.26
CA ASN A 252 -5.83 13.34 7.89
C ASN A 252 -5.21 12.24 7.03
N ILE A 253 -4.38 11.38 7.62
CA ILE A 253 -3.76 10.25 6.91
C ILE A 253 -4.74 9.11 6.72
N ALA A 254 -5.51 8.75 7.76
CA ALA A 254 -6.56 7.75 7.64
C ALA A 254 -7.59 8.13 6.56
N LEU A 255 -7.97 9.41 6.49
CA LEU A 255 -8.79 9.98 5.42
C LEU A 255 -8.12 9.90 4.04
N ARG A 256 -6.82 10.21 3.98
CA ARG A 256 -6.00 10.11 2.77
C ARG A 256 -5.69 8.68 2.35
N GLU A 257 -5.97 7.65 3.13
CA GLU A 257 -5.66 6.27 2.77
C GLU A 257 -6.93 5.39 2.72
N GLY A 258 -8.08 5.90 3.17
CA GLY A 258 -9.33 5.14 3.22
C GLY A 258 -9.44 4.21 4.44
N ASN A 259 -8.66 4.46 5.50
CA ASN A 259 -8.65 3.59 6.68
C ASN A 259 -9.79 3.96 7.65
N ILE A 260 -10.94 3.31 7.43
CA ILE A 260 -12.17 3.53 8.21
C ILE A 260 -12.01 3.12 9.68
N GLU A 261 -11.25 2.07 9.97
CA GLU A 261 -11.09 1.56 11.34
C GLU A 261 -10.41 2.57 12.26
N ILE A 262 -9.36 3.25 11.75
CA ILE A 262 -8.70 4.35 12.47
C ILE A 262 -9.67 5.52 12.67
N LEU A 263 -10.52 5.80 11.67
CA LEU A 263 -11.49 6.89 11.76
C LEU A 263 -12.59 6.60 12.79
N ASP A 264 -13.10 5.38 12.85
CA ASP A 264 -14.04 4.92 13.88
C ASP A 264 -13.42 5.02 15.28
N TRP A 265 -12.16 4.61 15.41
CA TRP A 265 -11.43 4.73 16.68
C TRP A 265 -11.26 6.18 17.11
N LEU A 266 -10.86 7.08 16.20
CA LEU A 266 -10.77 8.50 16.45
C LEU A 266 -12.13 9.11 16.84
N ASN A 267 -13.22 8.62 16.23
CA ASN A 267 -14.55 9.10 16.53
C ASN A 267 -15.01 8.70 17.94
N GLN A 268 -14.69 7.47 18.38
CA GLN A 268 -14.95 7.01 19.75
C GLN A 268 -14.23 7.86 20.82
N LEU A 269 -13.11 8.48 20.46
CA LEU A 269 -12.36 9.40 21.34
C LEU A 269 -12.96 10.82 21.40
N GLY A 270 -14.06 11.10 20.68
CA GLY A 270 -14.76 12.38 20.70
C GLY A 270 -14.13 13.46 19.82
N LEU A 271 -13.31 13.09 18.83
CA LEU A 271 -12.70 14.03 17.87
C LEU A 271 -13.60 14.38 16.67
N HIS A 272 -14.88 14.01 16.73
CA HIS A 272 -15.90 14.17 15.68
C HIS A 272 -15.94 15.58 15.04
N VAL A 273 -15.65 16.62 15.82
CA VAL A 273 -15.94 18.03 15.45
C VAL A 273 -14.82 18.69 14.63
N GLU A 274 -13.60 18.15 14.59
CA GLU A 274 -12.46 18.85 13.94
C GLU A 274 -12.21 18.42 12.49
N LEU A 275 -12.94 17.41 11.98
CA LEU A 275 -12.78 16.87 10.63
C LEU A 275 -13.78 17.42 9.61
N HIS A 276 -14.65 18.36 10.00
CA HIS A 276 -15.67 19.02 9.15
C HIS A 276 -15.04 19.89 8.02
N THR A 277 -14.21 19.27 7.20
CA THR A 277 -13.60 19.85 6.02
C THR A 277 -14.14 19.11 4.81
N THR A 278 -14.31 19.82 3.69
CA THR A 278 -14.80 19.25 2.44
C THR A 278 -13.70 18.49 1.66
N ILE A 279 -12.43 18.71 2.03
CA ILE A 279 -11.25 18.16 1.35
C ILE A 279 -11.22 16.61 1.39
N PRO A 280 -11.43 15.94 2.54
CA PRO A 280 -11.44 14.48 2.63
C PRO A 280 -12.55 13.84 1.81
N ILE A 281 -13.74 14.45 1.80
CA ILE A 281 -14.89 13.97 1.02
C ILE A 281 -14.56 14.05 -0.47
N ARG A 282 -14.02 15.17 -0.95
CA ARG A 282 -13.54 15.31 -2.34
C ARG A 282 -12.49 14.26 -2.71
N GLN A 283 -11.55 13.97 -1.81
CA GLN A 283 -10.52 12.95 -2.04
C GLN A 283 -11.13 11.55 -2.14
N ALA A 284 -12.08 11.21 -1.26
CA ALA A 284 -12.81 9.95 -1.31
C ALA A 284 -13.57 9.79 -2.63
N VAL A 285 -14.30 10.83 -3.05
CA VAL A 285 -14.98 10.87 -4.35
C VAL A 285 -14.00 10.69 -5.50
N GLY A 286 -12.89 11.43 -5.50
CA GLY A 286 -11.90 11.38 -6.58
C GLY A 286 -11.19 10.03 -6.74
N ARG A 287 -11.28 9.15 -5.73
CA ARG A 287 -10.73 7.79 -5.74
C ARG A 287 -11.77 6.69 -5.93
N GLY A 288 -13.05 7.03 -5.86
CA GLY A 288 -14.14 6.05 -5.89
C GLY A 288 -14.32 5.26 -4.60
N ASP A 289 -13.85 5.77 -3.46
CA ASP A 289 -13.96 5.05 -2.17
C ASP A 289 -15.37 5.22 -1.57
N VAL A 290 -16.30 4.40 -2.05
CA VAL A 290 -17.71 4.42 -1.61
C VAL A 290 -17.84 4.05 -0.14
N LYS A 291 -16.96 3.20 0.41
CA LYS A 291 -17.01 2.82 1.83
C LYS A 291 -16.70 4.02 2.71
N LEU A 292 -15.69 4.80 2.35
CA LEU A 292 -15.36 6.03 3.07
C LEU A 292 -16.47 7.08 2.93
N LEU A 293 -17.14 7.18 1.77
CA LEU A 293 -18.31 8.05 1.60
C LEU A 293 -19.50 7.63 2.49
N GLN A 294 -19.78 6.34 2.59
CA GLN A 294 -20.79 5.79 3.51
C GLN A 294 -20.42 6.12 4.97
N TRP A 295 -19.14 6.01 5.31
CA TRP A 295 -18.66 6.36 6.64
C TRP A 295 -18.89 7.84 6.94
N PHE A 296 -18.56 8.77 6.03
CA PHE A 296 -18.87 10.19 6.22
C PHE A 296 -20.36 10.43 6.43
N TYR A 297 -21.22 9.78 5.64
CA TYR A 297 -22.67 9.93 5.73
C TYR A 297 -23.24 9.44 7.06
N TRP A 298 -22.82 8.26 7.54
CA TRP A 298 -23.28 7.72 8.82
C TRP A 298 -22.76 8.46 10.04
N ASN A 299 -21.66 9.21 9.89
CA ASN A 299 -21.12 10.09 10.93
C ASN A 299 -21.58 11.55 10.75
N GLU A 300 -22.72 11.77 10.08
CA GLU A 300 -23.38 13.09 9.94
C GLU A 300 -22.48 14.20 9.36
N PHE A 301 -21.48 13.84 8.54
CA PHE A 301 -20.69 14.84 7.83
C PHE A 301 -21.54 15.50 6.74
N GLU A 302 -21.55 16.83 6.72
CA GLU A 302 -22.35 17.58 5.77
C GLU A 302 -21.76 17.50 4.35
N LEU A 303 -22.48 16.86 3.43
CA LEU A 303 -22.16 16.79 2.01
C LEU A 303 -22.68 18.04 1.28
N HIS A 304 -22.18 19.23 1.65
CA HIS A 304 -22.68 20.50 1.10
C HIS A 304 -22.13 20.89 -0.27
N ASP A 305 -21.06 20.23 -0.73
CA ASP A 305 -20.40 20.61 -1.97
C ASP A 305 -21.16 20.09 -3.20
N PRO A 306 -21.84 20.96 -3.98
CA PRO A 306 -22.63 20.55 -5.13
C PRO A 306 -21.76 19.96 -6.26
N ASP A 307 -20.46 20.24 -6.27
CA ASP A 307 -19.54 19.80 -7.32
C ASP A 307 -19.02 18.39 -7.09
N LEU A 308 -19.41 17.70 -6.01
CA LEU A 308 -18.95 16.32 -5.74
C LEU A 308 -19.33 15.37 -6.87
N LEU A 309 -20.53 15.50 -7.43
CA LEU A 309 -20.94 14.69 -8.57
C LEU A 309 -20.12 15.00 -9.82
N HIS A 310 -19.83 16.29 -10.05
CA HIS A 310 -18.96 16.72 -11.15
C HIS A 310 -17.55 16.13 -11.00
N LEU A 311 -17.00 16.12 -9.78
CA LEU A 311 -15.70 15.55 -9.47
C LEU A 311 -15.66 14.03 -9.71
N ALA A 312 -16.72 13.31 -9.32
CA ALA A 312 -16.83 11.88 -9.55
C ALA A 312 -16.77 11.54 -11.04
N VAL A 313 -17.49 12.31 -11.88
CA VAL A 313 -17.46 12.16 -13.34
C VAL A 313 -16.08 12.51 -13.89
N GLN A 314 -15.49 13.64 -13.49
CA GLN A 314 -14.16 14.03 -13.99
C GLN A 314 -13.04 13.02 -13.68
N LYS A 315 -13.20 12.25 -12.60
CA LYS A 315 -12.25 11.24 -12.13
C LYS A 315 -12.63 9.81 -12.50
N GLU A 316 -13.69 9.65 -13.30
CA GLU A 316 -14.14 8.35 -13.81
C GLU A 316 -14.64 7.36 -12.74
N GLN A 317 -15.13 7.90 -11.63
CA GLN A 317 -15.55 7.11 -10.47
C GLN A 317 -17.06 6.84 -10.50
N LEU A 318 -17.46 5.82 -11.28
CA LEU A 318 -18.88 5.47 -11.50
C LEU A 318 -19.63 5.10 -10.21
N ASP A 319 -19.01 4.30 -9.34
CA ASP A 319 -19.67 3.84 -8.12
C ASP A 319 -19.87 4.99 -7.12
N ALA A 320 -18.93 5.93 -7.04
CA ALA A 320 -19.08 7.16 -6.27
C ALA A 320 -20.18 8.05 -6.86
N ALA A 321 -20.24 8.21 -8.19
CA ALA A 321 -21.29 9.00 -8.85
C ALA A 321 -22.70 8.42 -8.60
N ARG A 322 -22.84 7.09 -8.71
CA ARG A 322 -24.09 6.37 -8.39
C ARG A 322 -24.50 6.55 -6.93
N TRP A 323 -23.53 6.44 -6.03
CA TRP A 323 -23.79 6.62 -4.61
C TRP A 323 -24.24 8.05 -4.29
N LEU A 324 -23.56 9.07 -4.83
CA LEU A 324 -23.95 10.48 -4.67
C LEU A 324 -25.36 10.74 -5.23
N SER A 325 -25.68 10.22 -6.41
CA SER A 325 -27.00 10.41 -7.03
C SER A 325 -28.15 9.83 -6.17
N LYS A 326 -27.95 8.65 -5.58
CA LYS A 326 -28.90 8.06 -4.63
C LYS A 326 -29.14 8.92 -3.39
N HIS A 327 -28.16 9.73 -3.00
CA HIS A 327 -28.23 10.60 -1.82
C HIS A 327 -28.63 12.06 -2.17
N GLY A 328 -29.24 12.28 -3.33
CA GLY A 328 -29.89 13.54 -3.68
C GLY A 328 -29.10 14.47 -4.59
N PHE A 329 -27.89 14.11 -5.00
CA PHE A 329 -27.12 14.87 -5.99
C PHE A 329 -27.70 14.65 -7.40
N LYS A 330 -28.35 15.69 -7.94
CA LYS A 330 -28.96 15.62 -9.28
C LYS A 330 -27.93 15.88 -10.38
N ILE A 331 -28.00 15.09 -11.44
CA ILE A 331 -27.29 15.38 -12.69
C ILE A 331 -28.07 16.51 -13.38
N THR A 332 -27.54 17.72 -13.36
CA THR A 332 -28.23 18.91 -13.92
C THR A 332 -27.62 19.40 -15.22
N SER A 333 -26.37 19.02 -15.51
CA SER A 333 -25.61 19.60 -16.62
C SER A 333 -25.37 18.62 -17.76
N LEU A 334 -25.83 19.00 -18.96
CA LEU A 334 -25.45 18.34 -20.22
C LEU A 334 -23.93 18.38 -20.47
N SER A 335 -23.22 19.36 -19.90
CA SER A 335 -21.76 19.44 -20.03
C SER A 335 -21.03 18.24 -19.43
N LEU A 336 -21.59 17.59 -18.41
CA LEU A 336 -21.03 16.36 -17.85
C LEU A 336 -21.18 15.17 -18.79
N ILE A 337 -22.29 15.12 -19.53
CA ILE A 337 -22.54 14.09 -20.53
C ILE A 337 -21.57 14.27 -21.70
N GLU A 338 -21.40 15.51 -22.19
CA GLU A 338 -20.41 15.83 -23.22
C GLU A 338 -18.97 15.49 -22.78
N GLU A 339 -18.61 15.80 -21.53
CA GLU A 339 -17.30 15.47 -20.95
C GLU A 339 -17.06 13.96 -20.91
N ALA A 340 -18.03 13.19 -20.44
CA ALA A 340 -17.95 11.73 -20.38
C ALA A 340 -17.82 11.11 -21.78
N GLY A 341 -18.52 11.66 -22.77
CA GLY A 341 -18.40 11.25 -24.17
C GLY A 341 -17.02 11.55 -24.75
N ARG A 342 -16.50 12.76 -24.53
CA ARG A 342 -15.16 13.17 -25.02
C ARG A 342 -14.03 12.32 -24.45
N LYS A 343 -14.16 11.86 -23.21
CA LYS A 343 -13.20 10.98 -22.53
C LYS A 343 -13.46 9.49 -22.75
N GLU A 344 -14.41 9.12 -23.59
CA GLU A 344 -14.75 7.72 -23.90
C GLU A 344 -15.15 6.90 -22.67
N MET A 345 -15.76 7.54 -21.67
CA MET A 345 -16.17 6.91 -20.41
C MET A 345 -17.49 6.15 -20.58
N VAL A 346 -17.55 5.13 -21.44
CA VAL A 346 -18.79 4.48 -21.90
C VAL A 346 -19.75 4.08 -20.75
N PRO A 347 -19.31 3.41 -19.66
CA PRO A 347 -20.21 3.05 -18.56
C PRO A 347 -20.79 4.27 -17.82
N MET A 348 -19.98 5.33 -17.67
CA MET A 348 -20.42 6.58 -17.06
C MET A 348 -21.37 7.34 -18.00
N LEU A 349 -21.05 7.42 -19.28
CA LEU A 349 -21.87 8.08 -20.28
C LEU A 349 -23.27 7.49 -20.33
N ARG A 350 -23.40 6.16 -20.41
CA ARG A 350 -24.71 5.48 -20.37
C ARG A 350 -25.49 5.81 -19.11
N TRP A 351 -24.83 5.72 -17.95
CA TRP A 351 -25.47 6.02 -16.68
C TRP A 351 -25.94 7.48 -16.59
N LEU A 352 -25.12 8.43 -17.08
CA LEU A 352 -25.45 9.86 -17.11
C LEU A 352 -26.62 10.16 -18.05
N VAL A 353 -26.71 9.51 -19.21
CA VAL A 353 -27.82 9.69 -20.16
C VAL A 353 -29.13 9.12 -19.60
N GLU A 354 -29.07 7.99 -18.90
CA GLU A 354 -30.24 7.36 -18.30
C GLU A 354 -30.81 8.13 -17.10
N HIS A 355 -29.95 8.76 -16.29
CA HIS A 355 -30.34 9.40 -15.02
C HIS A 355 -30.24 10.94 -15.07
N GLY A 356 -29.78 11.49 -16.19
CA GLY A 356 -29.55 12.92 -16.40
C GLY A 356 -30.69 13.66 -17.07
N PRO A 357 -30.47 14.94 -17.43
CA PRO A 357 -31.43 15.71 -18.19
C PRO A 357 -31.61 15.10 -19.61
N PRO A 358 -32.77 15.30 -20.25
CA PRO A 358 -32.98 14.85 -21.61
C PRO A 358 -31.94 15.47 -22.53
N LEU A 359 -31.39 14.66 -23.43
CA LEU A 359 -30.39 15.10 -24.40
C LEU A 359 -30.99 16.13 -25.34
N ASP A 360 -30.31 17.26 -25.49
CA ASP A 360 -30.60 18.16 -26.59
C ASP A 360 -29.95 17.65 -27.90
N PHE A 361 -30.45 18.17 -29.01
CA PHE A 361 -29.95 17.80 -30.33
C PHE A 361 -28.45 18.09 -30.52
N GLY A 362 -27.96 19.21 -29.96
CA GLY A 362 -26.57 19.63 -30.14
C GLY A 362 -25.58 18.71 -29.44
N THR A 363 -25.86 18.36 -28.20
CA THR A 363 -25.08 17.39 -27.40
C THR A 363 -25.17 16.00 -28.02
N ALA A 364 -26.35 15.54 -28.42
CA ALA A 364 -26.50 14.26 -29.10
C ALA A 364 -25.67 14.18 -30.38
N MET A 365 -25.73 15.23 -31.22
CA MET A 365 -24.96 15.33 -32.45
C MET A 365 -23.46 15.20 -32.22
N LYS A 366 -22.90 15.92 -31.23
CA LYS A 366 -21.48 15.81 -30.89
C LYS A 366 -21.12 14.41 -30.42
N LEU A 367 -21.91 13.83 -29.51
CA LEU A 367 -21.66 12.50 -28.96
C LEU A 367 -21.64 11.42 -30.05
N THR A 368 -22.56 11.48 -31.02
CA THR A 368 -22.64 10.49 -32.10
C THR A 368 -21.66 10.76 -33.25
N VAL A 369 -21.57 11.99 -33.75
CA VAL A 369 -20.85 12.31 -35.00
C VAL A 369 -19.39 12.70 -34.76
N GLU A 370 -19.10 13.36 -33.64
CA GLU A 370 -17.73 13.78 -33.29
C GLU A 370 -17.02 12.74 -32.41
N TYR A 371 -17.73 12.14 -31.45
CA TYR A 371 -17.15 11.19 -30.48
C TYR A 371 -17.55 9.72 -30.73
N PHE A 372 -18.30 9.42 -31.78
CA PHE A 372 -18.62 8.05 -32.23
C PHE A 372 -19.37 7.16 -31.23
N HIS A 373 -20.07 7.74 -30.25
CA HIS A 373 -20.95 7.02 -29.31
C HIS A 373 -22.32 6.78 -29.95
N ASN A 374 -22.37 5.86 -30.92
CA ASN A 374 -23.57 5.64 -31.74
C ASN A 374 -24.79 5.20 -30.93
N GLU A 375 -24.59 4.52 -29.79
CA GLU A 375 -25.70 4.11 -28.91
C GLU A 375 -26.56 5.27 -28.44
N ILE A 376 -26.01 6.49 -28.37
CA ILE A 376 -26.73 7.70 -27.96
C ILE A 376 -28.00 7.93 -28.80
N ALA A 377 -28.02 7.44 -30.05
CA ALA A 377 -29.19 7.49 -30.92
C ALA A 377 -30.44 6.80 -30.32
N TRP A 378 -30.30 5.86 -29.39
CA TRP A 378 -31.44 5.25 -28.69
C TRP A 378 -32.17 6.20 -27.74
N TRP A 379 -31.49 7.24 -27.23
CA TRP A 379 -32.04 8.14 -26.22
C TRP A 379 -32.57 9.47 -26.78
N VAL A 380 -32.55 9.65 -28.11
CA VAL A 380 -33.01 10.87 -28.78
C VAL A 380 -34.27 10.63 -29.60
N SER A 381 -35.00 11.70 -29.91
CA SER A 381 -36.22 11.62 -30.70
C SER A 381 -35.94 11.13 -32.13
N GLU A 382 -36.96 10.59 -32.82
CA GLU A 382 -36.81 10.20 -34.22
C GLU A 382 -36.41 11.40 -35.11
N SER A 383 -36.94 12.60 -34.82
CA SER A 383 -36.57 13.82 -35.55
C SER A 383 -35.08 14.14 -35.43
N ASP A 384 -34.52 13.98 -34.23
CA ASP A 384 -33.10 14.21 -33.98
C ASP A 384 -32.24 13.13 -34.65
N ARG A 385 -32.67 11.85 -34.59
CA ARG A 385 -32.01 10.75 -35.32
C ARG A 385 -31.93 11.02 -36.81
N VAL A 386 -33.01 11.49 -37.44
CA VAL A 386 -33.02 11.84 -38.86
C VAL A 386 -31.95 12.90 -39.14
N GLN A 387 -31.90 13.95 -38.33
CA GLN A 387 -30.95 15.04 -38.54
C GLN A 387 -29.50 14.60 -38.31
N ILE A 388 -29.25 13.69 -37.37
CA ILE A 388 -27.94 13.04 -37.16
C ILE A 388 -27.53 12.22 -38.39
N VAL A 389 -28.45 11.44 -38.98
CA VAL A 389 -28.18 10.69 -40.22
C VAL A 389 -27.82 11.62 -41.38
N LEU A 390 -28.55 12.74 -41.54
CA LEU A 390 -28.26 13.73 -42.58
C LEU A 390 -26.87 14.35 -42.42
N GLU A 391 -26.48 14.70 -41.20
CA GLU A 391 -25.15 15.25 -40.90
C GLU A 391 -24.04 14.21 -41.11
N ALA A 392 -24.28 12.96 -40.70
CA ALA A 392 -23.34 11.86 -40.90
C ALA A 392 -23.13 11.53 -42.38
N LEU A 393 -24.16 11.67 -43.23
CA LEU A 393 -24.05 11.58 -44.69
C LEU A 393 -23.17 12.70 -45.25
N GLN A 394 -23.36 13.94 -44.78
CA GLN A 394 -22.57 15.09 -45.24
C GLN A 394 -21.10 15.01 -44.81
N LYS A 395 -20.81 14.48 -43.62
CA LYS A 395 -19.46 14.31 -43.07
C LYS A 395 -18.81 12.96 -43.40
N GLU A 396 -19.47 12.15 -44.25
CA GLU A 396 -19.01 10.83 -44.70
C GLU A 396 -18.70 9.84 -43.55
N LYS A 397 -19.47 9.91 -42.45
CA LYS A 397 -19.29 9.07 -41.25
C LYS A 397 -20.01 7.73 -41.37
N GLN A 398 -19.43 6.82 -42.14
CA GLN A 398 -20.05 5.53 -42.51
C GLN A 398 -20.43 4.66 -41.31
N ASP A 399 -19.56 4.51 -40.31
CA ASP A 399 -19.83 3.67 -39.14
C ASP A 399 -21.05 4.16 -38.34
N VAL A 400 -21.23 5.48 -38.26
CA VAL A 400 -22.37 6.11 -37.59
C VAL A 400 -23.66 5.85 -38.38
N LEU A 401 -23.60 5.99 -39.71
CA LEU A 401 -24.73 5.72 -40.61
C LEU A 401 -25.18 4.27 -40.53
N GLY A 402 -24.26 3.33 -40.72
CA GLY A 402 -24.54 1.90 -40.66
C GLY A 402 -25.13 1.52 -39.31
N TRP A 403 -24.55 2.00 -38.21
CA TRP A 403 -25.06 1.69 -36.88
C TRP A 403 -26.48 2.23 -36.66
N ILE A 404 -26.74 3.52 -36.96
CA ILE A 404 -28.05 4.13 -36.71
C ILE A 404 -29.13 3.49 -37.59
N LEU A 405 -28.86 3.29 -38.88
CA LEU A 405 -29.84 2.73 -39.82
C LEU A 405 -30.19 1.27 -39.53
N THR A 406 -29.25 0.50 -38.97
CA THR A 406 -29.47 -0.92 -38.65
C THR A 406 -30.03 -1.16 -37.25
N ARG A 407 -29.75 -0.28 -36.29
CA ARG A 407 -30.10 -0.49 -34.87
C ARG A 407 -31.14 0.47 -34.30
N THR A 408 -31.63 1.41 -35.11
CA THR A 408 -32.72 2.32 -34.71
C THR A 408 -33.87 2.24 -35.70
N ARG A 409 -35.09 2.51 -35.20
CA ARG A 409 -36.30 2.48 -36.02
C ARG A 409 -36.73 3.89 -36.43
N PHE A 410 -37.19 4.00 -37.67
CA PHE A 410 -37.79 5.19 -38.25
C PHE A 410 -39.22 4.82 -38.67
N GLU A 411 -40.21 5.18 -37.84
CA GLU A 411 -41.60 4.79 -38.08
C GLU A 411 -42.31 5.78 -39.01
N ASN A 412 -41.87 7.05 -39.02
CA ASN A 412 -42.52 8.07 -39.81
C ASN A 412 -42.07 8.01 -41.28
N VAL A 413 -43.03 7.89 -42.19
CA VAL A 413 -42.80 7.87 -43.65
C VAL A 413 -42.07 9.13 -44.13
N SER A 414 -42.33 10.29 -43.51
CA SER A 414 -41.64 11.54 -43.84
C SER A 414 -40.16 11.52 -43.41
N SER A 415 -39.83 10.91 -42.27
CA SER A 415 -38.44 10.68 -41.82
C SER A 415 -37.71 9.78 -42.82
N GLN A 416 -38.34 8.67 -43.21
CA GLN A 416 -37.79 7.73 -44.18
C GLN A 416 -37.56 8.38 -45.54
N GLN A 417 -38.51 9.17 -46.04
CA GLN A 417 -38.38 9.89 -47.30
C GLN A 417 -37.23 10.90 -47.26
N ARG A 418 -37.08 11.67 -46.18
CA ARG A 418 -35.97 12.63 -46.02
C ARG A 418 -34.61 11.95 -46.04
N ILE A 419 -34.46 10.81 -45.36
CA ILE A 419 -33.22 10.03 -45.36
C ILE A 419 -32.95 9.48 -46.76
N ARG A 420 -33.95 8.88 -47.41
CA ARG A 420 -33.84 8.34 -48.77
C ARG A 420 -33.42 9.41 -49.79
N ASP A 421 -34.05 10.57 -49.76
CA ASP A 421 -33.72 11.70 -50.65
C ASP A 421 -32.29 12.21 -50.42
N ALA A 422 -31.80 12.15 -49.18
CA ALA A 422 -30.43 12.54 -48.84
C ALA A 422 -29.40 11.53 -49.32
N ILE A 423 -29.68 10.22 -49.16
CA ILE A 423 -28.82 9.15 -49.69
C ILE A 423 -28.69 9.27 -51.21
N GLN A 424 -29.79 9.52 -51.93
CA GLN A 424 -29.77 9.69 -53.40
C GLN A 424 -28.95 10.90 -53.89
N ARG A 425 -28.78 11.92 -53.04
CA ARG A 425 -27.97 13.10 -53.34
C ARG A 425 -26.52 12.95 -52.90
N ALA A 426 -26.17 11.85 -52.21
CA ALA A 426 -24.81 11.59 -51.78
C ALA A 426 -23.91 11.20 -52.98
N PRO A 427 -22.58 11.36 -52.86
CA PRO A 427 -21.63 10.86 -53.84
C PRO A 427 -21.83 9.36 -54.14
N GLU A 428 -21.62 8.96 -55.39
CA GLU A 428 -21.81 7.59 -55.87
C GLU A 428 -20.98 6.56 -55.07
N SER A 429 -19.81 6.95 -54.58
CA SER A 429 -18.96 6.15 -53.68
C SER A 429 -19.61 5.84 -52.33
N ILE A 430 -20.44 6.74 -51.80
CA ILE A 430 -21.17 6.56 -50.54
C ILE A 430 -22.42 5.70 -50.78
N ILE A 431 -23.12 5.93 -51.89
CA ILE A 431 -24.31 5.14 -52.26
C ILE A 431 -23.95 3.66 -52.40
N LEU A 432 -22.90 3.33 -53.15
CA LEU A 432 -22.46 1.95 -53.36
C LEU A 432 -22.10 1.24 -52.05
N ARG A 433 -21.47 1.96 -51.11
CA ARG A 433 -21.09 1.40 -49.80
C ARG A 433 -22.28 1.21 -48.87
N ILE A 434 -23.21 2.16 -48.83
CA ILE A 434 -24.46 2.01 -48.08
C ILE A 434 -25.28 0.84 -48.65
N GLU A 435 -25.30 0.66 -49.97
CA GLU A 435 -25.91 -0.51 -50.63
C GLU A 435 -25.22 -1.82 -50.24
N GLU A 436 -23.88 -1.89 -50.25
CA GLU A 436 -23.14 -3.08 -49.77
C GLU A 436 -23.45 -3.40 -48.30
N ASP A 437 -23.46 -2.41 -47.41
CA ASP A 437 -23.63 -2.62 -45.96
C ASP A 437 -25.07 -2.95 -45.55
N LEU A 438 -26.08 -2.48 -46.29
CA LEU A 438 -27.49 -2.56 -45.88
C LEU A 438 -28.39 -3.41 -46.80
N SER A 439 -27.94 -3.81 -47.99
CA SER A 439 -28.80 -4.50 -48.98
C SER A 439 -29.33 -5.86 -48.49
N ASP A 440 -28.55 -6.57 -47.69
CA ASP A 440 -28.92 -7.87 -47.12
C ASP A 440 -29.84 -7.75 -45.89
N LEU A 441 -30.01 -6.54 -45.32
CA LEU A 441 -30.80 -6.29 -44.12
C LEU A 441 -32.22 -5.88 -44.48
N GLU A 442 -33.18 -6.77 -44.22
CA GLU A 442 -34.60 -6.57 -44.55
C GLU A 442 -35.20 -5.31 -43.91
N GLU A 443 -34.74 -4.96 -42.70
CA GLU A 443 -35.16 -3.77 -41.95
C GLU A 443 -34.67 -2.45 -42.56
N CYS A 444 -33.68 -2.48 -43.46
CA CYS A 444 -33.07 -1.31 -44.09
C CYS A 444 -33.43 -1.16 -45.58
N LYS A 445 -34.22 -2.08 -46.16
CA LYS A 445 -34.61 -2.04 -47.59
C LYS A 445 -35.36 -0.76 -48.00
N TRP A 446 -36.02 -0.10 -47.05
CA TRP A 446 -36.72 1.17 -47.30
C TRP A 446 -35.77 2.34 -47.61
N CYS A 447 -34.48 2.23 -47.27
CA CYS A 447 -33.46 3.22 -47.60
C CYS A 447 -33.23 3.34 -49.12
N PHE A 448 -33.56 2.29 -49.87
CA PHE A 448 -33.36 2.20 -51.31
C PHE A 448 -34.69 2.30 -52.06
N LEU A 449 -34.66 2.88 -53.26
CA LEU A 449 -35.80 2.73 -54.17
C LEU A 449 -35.86 1.28 -54.65
N PRO A 450 -37.06 0.73 -54.93
CA PRO A 450 -37.16 -0.51 -55.69
C PRO A 450 -36.38 -0.31 -56.98
N THR A 451 -35.33 -1.10 -57.19
CA THR A 451 -34.43 -1.01 -58.33
C THR A 451 -35.24 -0.80 -59.61
N ASN A 452 -35.12 0.36 -60.23
CA ASN A 452 -35.52 0.52 -61.62
C ASN A 452 -34.56 -0.38 -62.41
N LYS A 453 -35.05 -1.52 -62.90
CA LYS A 453 -34.38 -2.45 -63.82
C LYS A 453 -34.00 -1.80 -65.18
N ARG A 454 -33.71 -0.50 -65.23
CA ARG A 454 -33.41 0.28 -66.43
C ARG A 454 -32.24 1.22 -66.16
N ARG A 455 -31.03 0.67 -66.08
CA ARG A 455 -29.80 1.42 -66.43
C ARG A 455 -28.70 0.54 -67.04
N TYR A 456 -28.81 -0.79 -66.92
CA TYR A 456 -27.91 -1.71 -67.64
C TYR A 456 -28.32 -2.05 -69.08
N SER A 457 -29.55 -1.71 -69.50
CA SER A 457 -30.07 -2.06 -70.83
C SER A 457 -29.95 -0.96 -71.91
N GLU A 458 -29.41 0.22 -71.59
CA GLU A 458 -29.17 1.30 -72.57
C GLU A 458 -27.71 1.40 -73.04
N MET A 459 -26.78 0.64 -72.44
CA MET A 459 -25.38 0.56 -72.91
C MET A 459 -25.09 -0.64 -73.84
N GLU A 460 -26.00 -1.61 -73.98
CA GLU A 460 -25.82 -2.78 -74.87
C GLU A 460 -26.46 -2.63 -76.26
N LEU A 461 -27.07 -1.47 -76.58
CA LEU A 461 -27.63 -1.18 -77.91
C LEU A 461 -26.87 -0.10 -78.69
N ALA A 462 -25.67 0.28 -78.23
CA ALA A 462 -24.81 1.27 -78.89
C ALA A 462 -23.33 0.83 -78.99
N SER A 463 -23.10 -0.48 -79.18
CA SER A 463 -21.85 -1.07 -79.68
C SER A 463 -22.15 -1.89 -80.93
#